data_AF-E6X8K6-F1
#
_entry.id   AF-E6X8K6-F1
#
_cell.length_a   1.000
_cell.length_b   1.000
_cell.length_c   1.000
_cell.angle_alpha   90.00
_cell.angle_beta   90.00
_cell.angle_gamma   90.00
#
_symmetry.space_group_name_H-M   'P 1'
#
loop_
_entity.id
_entity.type
_entity.pdbx_description
1 polymer ?
#
loop_
_entity_poly.entity_id
_entity_poly.type
_entity_poly.pdbx_seq_one_letter_code
_entity_poly.pdbx_strand_id
1 'polypeptide(L)'
;MIEGIVGFIKELKIRNEYLFYFGLLCLILSIVCIVLTKTTSTQINGVNAWFKPFKFAVSIGLYSWTMAWYCHYLSDFNVTPFNYIVLILFGFQLAYIIFQASKGQLSHFNSSTPTYSILYSLMGLSAVLITLYTAYTGLLFFTQSFPNLPSYYVWSIRLGIFIFVVFSFEGGLMGSRMNHSVGAINDNSNLWILGWSKTVGDLRVSHFIGMHALQLVPLLSFYIFKNTKATIVISILYGLLATTTLIQALKGKPIFTQKIVKE
;
A
#
# COMPACT_ATOMS: atom_id res chain seq x y z
N MET A 1 -14.53 -24.76 -5.34
CA MET A 1 -14.00 -23.36 -5.38
C MET A 1 -14.61 -22.52 -4.26
N ILE A 2 -15.95 -22.43 -4.16
CA ILE A 2 -16.64 -21.63 -3.12
C ILE A 2 -16.30 -22.12 -1.70
N GLU A 3 -16.34 -23.43 -1.45
CA GLU A 3 -15.97 -23.99 -0.13
C GLU A 3 -14.54 -23.64 0.31
N GLY A 4 -13.59 -23.65 -0.64
CA GLY A 4 -12.21 -23.26 -0.38
C GLY A 4 -12.05 -21.79 -0.02
N ILE A 5 -12.80 -20.90 -0.68
CA ILE A 5 -12.83 -19.46 -0.37
C ILE A 5 -13.43 -19.23 1.02
N VAL A 6 -14.56 -19.89 1.31
CA VAL A 6 -15.21 -19.80 2.63
C VAL A 6 -14.27 -20.33 3.72
N GLY A 7 -13.56 -21.42 3.46
CA GLY A 7 -12.53 -21.96 4.36
C GLY A 7 -11.41 -20.94 4.62
N PHE A 8 -10.86 -20.33 3.57
CA PHE A 8 -9.82 -19.32 3.69
C PHE A 8 -10.28 -18.09 4.50
N ILE A 9 -11.49 -17.59 4.26
CA ILE A 9 -12.05 -16.45 5.00
C ILE A 9 -12.21 -16.79 6.48
N LYS A 10 -12.74 -17.98 6.80
CA LYS A 10 -12.88 -18.44 8.19
C LYS A 10 -11.52 -18.56 8.87
N GLU A 11 -10.56 -19.14 8.18
CA GLU A 11 -9.18 -19.30 8.67
C GLU A 11 -8.53 -17.94 8.96
N LEU A 12 -8.65 -16.98 8.03
CA LEU A 12 -8.13 -15.63 8.22
C LEU A 12 -8.74 -14.93 9.45
N LYS A 13 -10.05 -15.08 9.65
CA LYS A 13 -10.74 -14.57 10.85
C LYS A 13 -10.22 -15.22 12.13
N ILE A 14 -10.04 -16.54 12.14
CA ILE A 14 -9.53 -17.30 13.29
C ILE A 14 -8.10 -16.85 13.63
N ARG A 15 -7.25 -16.64 12.62
CA ARG A 15 -5.86 -16.22 12.79
C ARG A 15 -5.74 -14.85 13.46
N ASN A 16 -6.59 -13.89 13.07
CA ASN A 16 -6.59 -12.56 13.65
C ASN A 16 -7.92 -11.85 13.40
N GLU A 17 -8.81 -11.89 14.39
CA GLU A 17 -10.17 -11.35 14.28
C GLU A 17 -10.19 -9.83 14.10
N TYR A 18 -9.31 -9.09 14.80
CA TYR A 18 -9.26 -7.63 14.77
C TYR A 18 -8.90 -7.10 13.38
N LEU A 19 -7.79 -7.62 12.81
CA LEU A 19 -7.36 -7.20 11.48
C LEU A 19 -8.28 -7.72 10.38
N PHE A 20 -8.95 -8.86 10.59
CA PHE A 20 -9.97 -9.35 9.69
C PHE A 20 -11.11 -8.35 9.55
N TYR A 21 -11.73 -7.93 10.66
CA TYR A 21 -12.83 -6.97 10.63
C TYR A 21 -12.39 -5.57 10.18
N PHE A 22 -11.19 -5.13 10.57
CA PHE A 22 -10.68 -3.86 10.07
C PHE A 22 -10.47 -3.87 8.56
N GLY A 23 -9.97 -4.98 7.99
CA GLY A 23 -9.90 -5.16 6.53
C GLY A 23 -11.28 -5.23 5.87
N LEU A 24 -12.27 -5.86 6.52
CA LEU A 24 -13.66 -5.87 6.04
C LEU A 24 -14.28 -4.46 6.05
N LEU A 25 -14.06 -3.68 7.10
CA LEU A 25 -14.46 -2.27 7.16
C LEU A 25 -13.84 -1.48 6.01
N CYS A 26 -12.54 -1.67 5.75
CA CYS A 26 -11.85 -1.04 4.64
C CYS A 26 -12.45 -1.45 3.27
N LEU A 27 -12.82 -2.73 3.09
CA LEU A 27 -13.51 -3.18 1.89
C LEU A 27 -14.86 -2.48 1.72
N ILE A 28 -15.68 -2.41 2.78
CA ILE A 28 -16.97 -1.71 2.75
C ILE A 28 -16.79 -0.23 2.40
N LEU A 29 -15.84 0.44 3.06
CA LEU A 29 -15.52 1.84 2.78
C LEU A 29 -15.03 2.05 1.34
N SER A 30 -14.27 1.11 0.78
CA SER A 30 -13.87 1.17 -0.63
C SER A 30 -15.08 1.12 -1.58
N ILE A 31 -16.06 0.26 -1.28
CA ILE A 31 -17.31 0.16 -2.06
C ILE A 31 -18.10 1.46 -1.94
N VAL A 32 -18.20 2.04 -0.74
CA VAL A 32 -18.85 3.35 -0.55
C VAL A 32 -18.13 4.43 -1.36
N CYS A 33 -16.80 4.49 -1.29
CA CYS A 33 -16.02 5.49 -2.02
C CYS A 33 -16.19 5.35 -3.54
N ILE A 34 -16.21 4.13 -4.09
CA ILE A 34 -16.41 3.95 -5.54
C ILE A 34 -17.81 4.39 -5.97
N VAL A 35 -18.85 4.15 -5.16
CA VAL A 35 -20.20 4.67 -5.42
C VAL A 35 -20.19 6.21 -5.39
N LEU A 36 -19.51 6.82 -4.41
CA LEU A 36 -19.38 8.28 -4.31
C LEU A 36 -18.65 8.92 -5.48
N THR A 37 -17.76 8.19 -6.18
CA THR A 37 -17.16 8.70 -7.43
C THR A 37 -18.18 8.92 -8.56
N LYS A 38 -19.34 8.24 -8.48
CA LYS A 38 -20.41 8.32 -9.48
C LYS A 38 -21.53 9.26 -9.08
N THR A 39 -21.73 9.48 -7.78
CA THR A 39 -22.85 10.27 -7.25
C THR A 39 -22.47 11.68 -6.82
N THR A 40 -21.17 12.01 -6.75
CA THR A 40 -20.69 13.33 -6.34
C THR A 40 -19.78 13.97 -7.39
N SER A 41 -19.82 15.29 -7.47
CA SER A 41 -19.00 16.10 -8.37
C SER A 41 -17.77 16.71 -7.70
N THR A 42 -17.53 16.43 -6.41
CA THR A 42 -16.40 16.98 -5.65
C THR A 42 -15.08 16.56 -6.29
N GLN A 43 -14.24 17.55 -6.60
CA GLN A 43 -12.95 17.35 -7.23
C GLN A 43 -11.83 17.93 -6.38
N ILE A 44 -10.65 17.33 -6.52
CA ILE A 44 -9.38 17.86 -6.05
C ILE A 44 -8.46 17.84 -7.27
N ASN A 45 -7.94 19.00 -7.67
CA ASN A 45 -7.03 19.10 -8.81
C ASN A 45 -7.61 18.51 -10.12
N GLY A 46 -8.90 18.78 -10.39
CA GLY A 46 -9.58 18.30 -11.60
C GLY A 46 -9.90 16.79 -11.63
N VAL A 47 -9.61 16.06 -10.55
CA VAL A 47 -9.89 14.62 -10.42
C VAL A 47 -10.93 14.41 -9.32
N ASN A 48 -11.83 13.43 -9.49
CA ASN A 48 -12.83 13.11 -8.47
C ASN A 48 -12.18 12.79 -7.11
N ALA A 49 -12.65 13.46 -6.06
CA ALA A 49 -12.04 13.42 -4.73
C ALA A 49 -12.06 12.02 -4.09
N TRP A 50 -13.02 11.16 -4.45
CA TRP A 50 -13.24 9.85 -3.81
C TRP A 50 -12.36 8.73 -4.33
N PHE A 51 -11.65 8.92 -5.45
CA PHE A 51 -10.68 7.92 -5.92
C PHE A 51 -9.51 7.71 -4.96
N LYS A 52 -9.09 8.75 -4.22
CA LYS A 52 -8.01 8.63 -3.23
C LYS A 52 -8.46 7.81 -2.01
N PRO A 53 -9.57 8.14 -1.31
CA PRO A 53 -10.15 7.28 -0.28
C PRO A 53 -10.33 5.82 -0.73
N PHE A 54 -10.85 5.59 -1.95
CA PHE A 54 -11.02 4.25 -2.50
C PHE A 54 -9.70 3.45 -2.52
N LYS A 55 -8.65 4.00 -3.13
CA LYS A 55 -7.34 3.32 -3.23
C LYS A 55 -6.71 3.07 -1.87
N PHE A 56 -6.80 4.03 -0.96
CA PHE A 56 -6.26 3.88 0.39
C PHE A 56 -7.02 2.81 1.18
N ALA A 57 -8.35 2.78 1.09
CA ALA A 57 -9.16 1.75 1.72
C ALA A 57 -8.80 0.34 1.20
N VAL A 58 -8.70 0.17 -0.12
CA VAL A 58 -8.27 -1.12 -0.70
C VAL A 58 -6.88 -1.52 -0.21
N SER A 59 -5.91 -0.62 -0.29
CA SER A 59 -4.52 -0.91 0.11
C SER A 59 -4.39 -1.26 1.59
N ILE A 60 -5.03 -0.49 2.46
CA ILE A 60 -5.02 -0.73 3.91
C ILE A 60 -5.72 -2.07 4.22
N GLY A 61 -6.87 -2.35 3.60
CA GLY A 61 -7.58 -3.61 3.81
C GLY A 61 -6.74 -4.83 3.40
N LEU A 62 -6.09 -4.76 2.23
CA LEU A 62 -5.17 -5.81 1.78
C LEU A 62 -3.98 -5.97 2.72
N TYR A 63 -3.38 -4.87 3.20
CA TYR A 63 -2.32 -4.92 4.21
C TYR A 63 -2.81 -5.62 5.48
N SER A 64 -3.98 -5.24 6.00
CA SER A 64 -4.52 -5.80 7.25
C SER A 64 -4.72 -7.31 7.16
N TRP A 65 -5.30 -7.81 6.07
CA TRP A 65 -5.45 -9.25 5.86
C TRP A 65 -4.13 -9.97 5.64
N THR A 66 -3.17 -9.32 4.97
CA THR A 66 -1.84 -9.91 4.76
C THR A 66 -1.09 -10.07 6.09
N MET A 67 -1.09 -9.03 6.92
CA MET A 67 -0.42 -9.07 8.22
C MET A 67 -1.15 -9.97 9.22
N ALA A 68 -2.48 -10.02 9.18
CA ALA A 68 -3.27 -11.02 9.91
C ALA A 68 -2.79 -12.45 9.62
N TRP A 69 -2.49 -12.74 8.36
CA TRP A 69 -1.98 -14.05 7.94
C TRP A 69 -0.54 -14.30 8.40
N TYR A 70 0.34 -13.31 8.29
CA TYR A 70 1.77 -13.45 8.62
C TYR A 70 2.03 -13.53 10.12
N CYS A 71 1.39 -12.68 10.91
CA CYS A 71 1.60 -12.64 12.35
C CYS A 71 1.23 -13.97 13.03
N HIS A 72 0.32 -14.75 12.47
CA HIS A 72 -0.04 -16.07 13.00
C HIS A 72 1.11 -17.08 12.95
N TYR A 73 2.07 -16.95 12.03
CA TYR A 73 3.18 -17.89 11.94
C TYR A 73 4.29 -17.63 12.97
N LEU A 74 4.36 -16.43 13.55
CA LEU A 74 5.45 -16.01 14.41
C LEU A 74 5.27 -16.57 15.83
N SER A 75 6.31 -17.22 16.36
CA SER A 75 6.32 -17.65 17.76
C SER A 75 6.49 -16.44 18.68
N ASP A 76 5.78 -16.43 19.81
CA ASP A 76 5.87 -15.41 20.86
C ASP A 76 5.61 -13.96 20.41
N PHE A 77 5.01 -13.78 19.23
CA PHE A 77 4.65 -12.45 18.73
C PHE A 77 3.36 -11.97 19.40
N ASN A 78 3.45 -10.88 20.16
CA ASN A 78 2.28 -10.28 20.78
C ASN A 78 1.45 -9.54 19.73
N VAL A 79 0.42 -10.21 19.21
CA VAL A 79 -0.48 -9.68 18.18
C VAL A 79 -1.34 -8.53 18.67
N THR A 80 -1.62 -8.43 19.97
CA THR A 80 -2.54 -7.42 20.53
C THR A 80 -2.06 -5.98 20.30
N PRO A 81 -0.85 -5.56 20.72
CA PRO A 81 -0.35 -4.21 20.44
C PRO A 81 -0.18 -3.96 18.94
N PHE A 82 0.21 -4.97 18.16
CA PHE A 82 0.30 -4.85 16.71
C PHE A 82 -1.06 -4.49 16.09
N ASN A 83 -2.11 -5.22 16.48
CA ASN A 83 -3.47 -4.97 16.00
C ASN A 83 -3.93 -3.56 16.35
N TYR A 84 -3.81 -3.14 17.61
CA TYR A 84 -4.24 -1.79 18.02
C TYR A 84 -3.47 -0.69 17.29
N ILE A 85 -2.15 -0.83 17.12
CA ILE A 85 -1.34 0.15 16.39
C ILE A 85 -1.81 0.24 14.93
N VAL A 86 -2.02 -0.88 14.25
CA VAL A 86 -2.52 -0.88 12.87
C VAL A 86 -3.90 -0.24 12.79
N LEU A 87 -4.83 -0.64 13.65
CA LEU A 87 -6.20 -0.11 13.69
C LEU A 87 -6.23 1.41 13.91
N ILE A 88 -5.48 1.90 14.89
CA ILE A 88 -5.46 3.33 15.26
C ILE A 88 -4.79 4.14 14.16
N LEU A 89 -3.59 3.76 13.72
CA LEU A 89 -2.80 4.57 12.80
C LEU A 89 -3.39 4.56 11.37
N PHE A 90 -3.81 3.40 10.85
CA PHE A 90 -4.48 3.38 9.55
C PHE A 90 -5.93 3.84 9.62
N GLY A 91 -6.63 3.63 10.74
CA GLY A 91 -7.96 4.19 10.97
C GLY A 91 -7.93 5.72 10.92
N PHE A 92 -6.95 6.34 11.61
CA PHE A 92 -6.70 7.78 11.55
C PHE A 92 -6.43 8.24 10.11
N GLN A 93 -5.50 7.58 9.40
CA GLN A 93 -5.20 7.95 8.01
C GLN A 93 -6.44 7.91 7.12
N LEU A 94 -7.20 6.81 7.17
CA LEU A 94 -8.35 6.63 6.29
C LEU A 94 -9.47 7.62 6.64
N ALA A 95 -9.75 7.83 7.93
CA ALA A 95 -10.74 8.81 8.38
C ALA A 95 -10.38 10.23 7.92
N TYR A 96 -9.12 10.64 8.09
CA TYR A 96 -8.68 11.98 7.68
C TYR A 96 -8.69 12.14 6.13
N ILE A 97 -8.30 11.11 5.38
CA ILE A 97 -8.38 11.13 3.91
C ILE A 97 -9.83 11.28 3.44
N ILE A 98 -10.76 10.53 4.03
CA ILE A 98 -12.20 10.63 3.73
C ILE A 98 -12.74 12.02 4.08
N PHE A 99 -12.39 12.55 5.26
CA PHE A 99 -12.81 13.88 5.69
C PHE A 99 -12.34 14.97 4.71
N GLN A 100 -11.07 14.97 4.32
CA GLN A 100 -10.53 15.95 3.38
C GLN A 100 -11.15 15.80 1.98
N ALA A 101 -11.39 14.55 1.53
CA ALA A 101 -12.09 14.30 0.27
C ALA A 101 -13.51 14.89 0.26
N SER A 102 -14.24 14.77 1.38
CA SER A 102 -15.58 15.34 1.53
C SER A 102 -15.61 16.88 1.40
N LYS A 103 -14.48 17.53 1.73
CA LYS A 103 -14.29 18.99 1.63
C LYS A 103 -13.67 19.44 0.31
N GLY A 104 -13.32 18.52 -0.59
CA GLY A 104 -12.55 18.86 -1.80
C GLY A 104 -11.15 19.41 -1.47
N GLN A 105 -10.54 18.95 -0.38
CA GLN A 105 -9.25 19.40 0.11
C GLN A 105 -8.19 18.31 0.01
N LEU A 106 -6.92 18.72 -0.14
CA LEU A 106 -5.81 17.80 -0.07
C LEU A 106 -5.63 17.25 1.35
N SER A 107 -5.41 15.94 1.48
CA SER A 107 -4.99 15.31 2.75
C SER A 107 -3.46 15.20 2.88
N HIS A 108 -2.76 14.97 1.77
CA HIS A 108 -1.30 14.95 1.74
C HIS A 108 -0.81 16.24 1.10
N PHE A 109 0.32 16.74 1.58
CA PHE A 109 0.94 18.00 1.12
C PHE A 109 0.10 19.26 1.42
N ASN A 110 -0.92 19.15 2.27
CA ASN A 110 -1.74 20.29 2.66
C ASN A 110 -1.11 21.01 3.85
N SER A 111 -0.45 22.12 3.56
CA SER A 111 0.17 22.99 4.56
C SER A 111 -0.47 24.38 4.62
N SER A 112 -1.74 24.50 4.21
CA SER A 112 -2.42 25.81 4.14
C SER A 112 -2.74 26.42 5.51
N THR A 113 -2.86 25.59 6.55
CA THR A 113 -3.06 26.01 7.94
C THR A 113 -2.18 25.21 8.89
N PRO A 114 -1.85 25.73 10.09
CA PRO A 114 -1.10 24.98 11.10
C PRO A 114 -1.75 23.62 11.43
N THR A 115 -3.09 23.59 11.52
CA THR A 115 -3.85 22.36 11.79
C THR A 115 -3.66 21.31 10.69
N TYR A 116 -3.74 21.69 9.41
CA TYR A 116 -3.55 20.75 8.31
C TYR A 116 -2.10 20.28 8.18
N SER A 117 -1.12 21.16 8.46
CA SER A 117 0.29 20.78 8.53
C SER A 117 0.55 19.72 9.61
N ILE A 118 -0.06 19.88 10.80
CA ILE A 118 0.04 18.89 11.89
C ILE A 118 -0.60 17.57 11.46
N LEU A 119 -1.83 17.60 10.93
CA LEU A 119 -2.53 16.38 10.51
C LEU A 119 -1.77 15.64 9.41
N TYR A 120 -1.24 16.35 8.41
CA TYR A 120 -0.37 15.78 7.39
C TYR A 120 0.90 15.15 7.99
N SER A 121 1.56 15.82 8.93
CA SER A 121 2.74 15.29 9.62
C SER A 121 2.43 14.01 10.41
N LEU A 122 1.26 13.97 11.07
CA LEU A 122 0.77 12.77 11.76
C LEU A 122 0.49 11.61 10.81
N MET A 123 0.05 11.86 9.57
CA MET A 123 -0.06 10.80 8.56
C MET A 123 1.31 10.20 8.22
N GLY A 124 2.32 11.06 8.03
CA GLY A 124 3.69 10.64 7.78
C GLY A 124 4.26 9.80 8.94
N LEU A 125 4.09 10.27 10.17
CA LEU A 125 4.47 9.53 11.37
C LEU A 125 3.75 8.17 11.45
N SER A 126 2.45 8.15 11.18
CA SER A 126 1.66 6.91 11.14
C SER A 126 2.22 5.91 10.13
N ALA A 127 2.56 6.37 8.93
CA ALA A 127 3.15 5.52 7.90
C ALA A 127 4.52 4.95 8.32
N VAL A 128 5.37 5.77 8.95
CA VAL A 128 6.69 5.33 9.46
C VAL A 128 6.53 4.29 10.55
N LEU A 129 5.68 4.52 11.56
CA LEU A 129 5.48 3.59 12.67
C LEU A 129 4.95 2.23 12.19
N ILE A 130 4.01 2.23 11.25
CA ILE A 130 3.51 0.98 10.66
C ILE A 130 4.63 0.29 9.89
N THR A 131 5.39 1.02 9.06
CA THR A 131 6.51 0.47 8.29
C THR A 131 7.55 -0.18 9.20
N LEU A 132 7.89 0.47 10.32
CA LEU A 132 8.83 -0.08 11.31
C LEU A 132 8.28 -1.33 11.97
N TYR A 133 6.98 -1.37 12.29
CA TYR A 133 6.40 -2.57 12.89
C TYR A 133 6.33 -3.73 11.89
N THR A 134 6.04 -3.46 10.60
CA THR A 134 6.16 -4.46 9.53
C THR A 134 7.60 -4.93 9.36
N ALA A 135 8.58 -4.02 9.46
CA ALA A 135 10.00 -4.36 9.40
C ALA A 135 10.41 -5.28 10.56
N TYR A 136 9.87 -5.04 11.76
CA TYR A 136 10.04 -5.92 12.91
C TYR A 136 9.43 -7.31 12.65
N THR A 137 8.22 -7.40 12.07
CA THR A 137 7.67 -8.70 11.61
C THR A 137 8.61 -9.38 10.63
N GLY A 138 9.15 -8.64 9.66
CA GLY A 138 10.14 -9.16 8.70
C GLY A 138 11.39 -9.70 9.38
N LEU A 139 11.95 -8.97 10.35
CA LEU A 139 13.10 -9.40 11.14
C LEU A 139 12.80 -10.73 11.86
N LEU A 140 11.63 -10.88 12.46
CA LEU A 140 11.22 -12.14 13.09
C LEU A 140 11.12 -13.29 12.08
N PHE A 141 10.64 -13.05 10.87
CA PHE A 141 10.69 -14.06 9.80
C PHE A 141 12.12 -14.46 9.42
N PHE A 142 13.10 -13.56 9.53
CA PHE A 142 14.51 -13.89 9.27
C PHE A 142 15.17 -14.64 10.42
N THR A 143 14.79 -14.36 11.67
CA THR A 143 15.44 -14.95 12.86
C THR A 143 14.79 -16.25 13.33
N GLN A 144 13.48 -16.42 13.13
CA GLN A 144 12.76 -17.64 13.51
C GLN A 144 12.86 -18.74 12.46
N SER A 145 12.63 -19.98 12.90
CA SER A 145 12.55 -21.16 12.05
C SER A 145 11.09 -21.58 11.82
N PHE A 146 10.78 -22.03 10.61
CA PHE A 146 9.42 -22.40 10.20
C PHE A 146 9.42 -23.81 9.56
N PRO A 147 9.72 -24.87 10.33
CA PRO A 147 9.89 -26.22 9.79
C PRO A 147 8.63 -26.77 9.10
N ASN A 148 7.45 -26.29 9.50
CA ASN A 148 6.16 -26.71 8.95
C ASN A 148 5.76 -25.95 7.68
N LEU A 149 6.56 -24.98 7.24
CA LEU A 149 6.27 -24.18 6.04
C LEU A 149 7.29 -24.49 4.94
N PRO A 150 6.85 -24.57 3.66
CA PRO A 150 7.78 -24.73 2.55
C PRO A 150 8.77 -23.57 2.48
N SER A 151 10.06 -23.88 2.26
CA SER A 151 11.12 -22.86 2.27
C SER A 151 10.90 -21.74 1.24
N TYR A 152 10.33 -22.05 0.07
CA TYR A 152 10.03 -21.05 -0.95
C TYR A 152 8.99 -20.03 -0.47
N TYR A 153 8.04 -20.44 0.37
CA TYR A 153 7.01 -19.57 0.90
C TYR A 153 7.56 -18.63 1.97
N VAL A 154 8.37 -19.18 2.88
CA VAL A 154 9.06 -18.39 3.91
C VAL A 154 9.99 -17.35 3.27
N TRP A 155 10.78 -17.74 2.26
CA TRP A 155 11.64 -16.81 1.53
C TRP A 155 10.86 -15.74 0.78
N SER A 156 9.69 -16.06 0.22
CA SER A 156 8.85 -15.03 -0.40
C SER A 156 8.32 -14.03 0.60
N ILE A 157 7.93 -14.44 1.82
CA ILE A 157 7.47 -13.50 2.87
C ILE A 157 8.61 -12.58 3.27
N ARG A 158 9.80 -13.15 3.53
CA ARG A 158 11.02 -12.42 3.88
C ARG A 158 11.34 -11.32 2.86
N LEU A 159 11.41 -11.69 1.58
CA LEU A 159 11.75 -10.76 0.50
C LEU A 159 10.60 -9.79 0.19
N GLY A 160 9.34 -10.23 0.27
CA GLY A 160 8.17 -9.38 0.11
C GLY A 160 8.11 -8.28 1.17
N ILE A 161 8.33 -8.61 2.45
CA ILE A 161 8.42 -7.62 3.53
C ILE A 161 9.62 -6.69 3.33
N PHE A 162 10.79 -7.24 2.97
CA PHE A 162 11.98 -6.41 2.73
C PHE A 162 11.74 -5.35 1.65
N ILE A 163 11.20 -5.75 0.49
CA ILE A 163 10.87 -4.83 -0.60
C ILE A 163 9.79 -3.84 -0.16
N PHE A 164 8.73 -4.31 0.52
CA PHE A 164 7.70 -3.43 1.07
C PHE A 164 8.31 -2.32 1.94
N VAL A 165 9.19 -2.66 2.88
CA VAL A 165 9.79 -1.70 3.82
C VAL A 165 10.61 -0.64 3.08
N VAL A 166 11.48 -1.07 2.16
CA VAL A 166 12.33 -0.16 1.37
C VAL A 166 11.48 0.86 0.61
N PHE A 167 10.45 0.39 -0.11
CA PHE A 167 9.62 1.27 -0.92
C PHE A 167 8.53 2.00 -0.12
N SER A 168 8.18 1.55 1.09
CA SER A 168 7.30 2.29 1.99
C SER A 168 7.94 3.61 2.45
N PHE A 169 9.26 3.60 2.69
CA PHE A 169 10.02 4.81 3.01
C PHE A 169 10.10 5.82 1.85
N GLU A 170 9.77 5.43 0.62
CA GLU A 170 9.61 6.37 -0.50
C GLU A 170 8.52 7.42 -0.23
N GLY A 171 7.57 7.13 0.67
CA GLY A 171 6.63 8.12 1.19
C GLY A 171 7.33 9.36 1.76
N GLY A 172 8.49 9.19 2.40
CA GLY A 172 9.32 10.27 2.90
C GLY A 172 9.97 11.10 1.78
N LEU A 173 10.34 10.46 0.66
CA LEU A 173 10.85 11.16 -0.53
C LEU A 173 9.78 12.05 -1.17
N MET A 174 8.54 11.54 -1.29
CA MET A 174 7.42 12.37 -1.75
C MET A 174 7.13 13.50 -0.74
N GLY A 175 7.20 13.20 0.56
CA GLY A 175 6.98 14.15 1.64
C GLY A 175 7.97 15.32 1.65
N SER A 176 9.27 15.03 1.48
CA SER A 176 10.33 16.06 1.47
C SER A 176 10.23 16.98 0.25
N ARG A 177 9.66 16.49 -0.85
CA ARG A 177 9.40 17.28 -2.07
C ARG A 177 8.07 18.02 -2.04
N MET A 178 7.22 17.75 -1.03
CA MET A 178 5.83 18.19 -0.98
C MET A 178 5.05 17.86 -2.27
N ASN A 179 5.44 16.77 -2.95
CA ASN A 179 4.89 16.40 -4.25
C ASN A 179 5.26 14.95 -4.61
N HIS A 180 4.39 14.26 -5.34
CA HIS A 180 4.68 12.98 -5.95
C HIS A 180 5.17 13.09 -7.40
N SER A 181 4.86 14.19 -8.09
CA SER A 181 5.25 14.41 -9.47
C SER A 181 6.65 15.03 -9.55
N VAL A 182 7.43 14.61 -10.54
CA VAL A 182 8.79 15.08 -10.80
C VAL A 182 8.82 15.73 -12.18
N GLY A 183 8.92 17.06 -12.22
CA GLY A 183 8.89 17.84 -13.46
C GLY A 183 7.62 18.69 -13.63
N ALA A 184 6.62 18.54 -12.75
CA ALA A 184 5.45 19.42 -12.68
C ALA A 184 4.96 19.56 -11.24
N ILE A 185 4.35 20.72 -10.90
CA ILE A 185 3.71 20.93 -9.59
C ILE A 185 2.45 20.07 -9.48
N ASN A 186 1.67 19.98 -10.55
CA ASN A 186 0.53 19.10 -10.68
C ASN A 186 0.24 18.94 -12.18
N ASP A 187 -0.06 17.73 -12.63
CA ASP A 187 -0.34 17.44 -14.02
C ASP A 187 -1.81 17.05 -14.29
N ASN A 188 -2.67 17.15 -13.26
CA ASN A 188 -4.09 16.75 -13.28
C ASN A 188 -4.30 15.36 -13.89
N SER A 189 -3.32 14.46 -13.72
CA SER A 189 -3.36 13.17 -14.38
C SER A 189 -4.53 12.32 -13.91
N ASN A 190 -5.21 11.76 -14.90
CA ASN A 190 -6.44 11.00 -14.74
C ASN A 190 -6.30 9.56 -15.24
N LEU A 191 -5.07 9.01 -15.22
CA LEU A 191 -4.87 7.59 -15.54
C LEU A 191 -5.86 6.77 -14.70
N TRP A 192 -6.61 5.89 -15.37
CA TRP A 192 -7.79 5.23 -14.81
C TRP A 192 -7.57 4.75 -13.37
N ILE A 193 -8.32 5.34 -12.42
CA ILE A 193 -8.28 5.13 -10.96
C ILE A 193 -6.93 5.48 -10.29
N LEU A 194 -5.81 5.02 -10.84
CA LEU A 194 -4.45 5.18 -10.34
C LEU A 194 -4.02 6.65 -10.27
N GLY A 195 -4.41 7.44 -11.27
CA GLY A 195 -4.11 8.86 -11.37
C GLY A 195 -2.63 9.15 -11.50
N TRP A 196 -1.84 8.22 -12.06
CA TRP A 196 -0.41 8.43 -12.30
C TRP A 196 -0.15 9.35 -13.49
N SER A 197 0.95 10.10 -13.41
CA SER A 197 1.35 11.03 -14.45
C SER A 197 1.58 10.35 -15.80
N LYS A 198 1.07 10.98 -16.86
CA LYS A 198 1.32 10.59 -18.27
C LYS A 198 2.30 11.52 -18.99
N THR A 199 2.70 12.61 -18.34
CA THR A 199 3.48 13.70 -18.91
C THR A 199 4.86 13.83 -18.26
N VAL A 200 4.94 13.60 -16.96
CA VAL A 200 6.16 13.74 -16.15
C VAL A 200 6.40 12.50 -15.28
N GLY A 201 7.48 12.48 -14.50
CA GLY A 201 7.77 11.39 -13.59
C GLY A 201 6.80 11.35 -12.41
N ASP A 202 6.51 10.15 -11.90
CA ASP A 202 5.58 9.96 -10.77
C ASP A 202 6.10 8.90 -9.79
N LEU A 203 6.47 9.35 -8.59
CA LEU A 203 7.02 8.51 -7.52
C LEU A 203 5.98 7.51 -6.99
N ARG A 204 4.67 7.73 -7.21
CA ARG A 204 3.65 6.78 -6.77
C ARG A 204 3.74 5.43 -7.48
N VAL A 205 4.36 5.38 -8.66
CA VAL A 205 4.50 4.14 -9.44
C VAL A 205 5.43 3.16 -8.72
N SER A 206 6.64 3.59 -8.40
CA SER A 206 7.63 2.79 -7.65
C SER A 206 7.11 2.43 -6.27
N HIS A 207 6.53 3.40 -5.57
CA HIS A 207 5.96 3.20 -4.25
C HIS A 207 4.85 2.15 -4.26
N PHE A 208 3.93 2.21 -5.23
CA PHE A 208 2.85 1.24 -5.40
C PHE A 208 3.39 -0.16 -5.69
N ILE A 209 4.29 -0.30 -6.68
CA ILE A 209 4.87 -1.59 -7.02
C ILE A 209 5.59 -2.16 -5.79
N GLY A 210 6.50 -1.41 -5.18
CA GLY A 210 7.28 -1.88 -4.05
C GLY A 210 6.45 -2.27 -2.83
N MET A 211 5.42 -1.48 -2.47
CA MET A 211 4.51 -1.87 -1.38
C MET A 211 3.73 -3.15 -1.68
N HIS A 212 3.29 -3.36 -2.93
CA HIS A 212 2.53 -4.57 -3.27
C HIS A 212 3.38 -5.85 -3.34
N ALA A 213 4.71 -5.75 -3.18
CA ALA A 213 5.58 -6.92 -2.96
C ALA A 213 5.13 -7.74 -1.75
N LEU A 214 4.57 -7.08 -0.73
CA LEU A 214 4.08 -7.70 0.50
C LEU A 214 3.05 -8.79 0.19
N GLN A 215 2.19 -8.61 -0.82
CA GLN A 215 1.18 -9.59 -1.20
C GLN A 215 1.62 -10.45 -2.39
N LEU A 216 2.13 -9.82 -3.44
CA LEU A 216 2.32 -10.48 -4.73
C LEU A 216 3.43 -11.53 -4.69
N VAL A 217 4.55 -11.23 -4.06
CA VAL A 217 5.69 -12.15 -4.02
C VAL A 217 5.31 -13.47 -3.31
N PRO A 218 4.66 -13.46 -2.14
CA PRO A 218 4.21 -14.69 -1.48
C PRO A 218 3.10 -15.44 -2.22
N LEU A 219 2.13 -14.74 -2.81
CA LEU A 219 1.07 -15.39 -3.59
C LEU A 219 1.63 -16.10 -4.82
N LEU A 220 2.50 -15.45 -5.59
CA LEU A 220 3.12 -16.05 -6.77
C LEU A 220 4.03 -17.23 -6.39
N SER A 221 4.81 -17.09 -5.32
CA SER A 221 5.66 -18.17 -4.80
C SER A 221 4.85 -19.39 -4.37
N PHE A 222 3.75 -19.18 -3.64
CA PHE A 222 2.93 -20.25 -3.08
C PHE A 222 2.10 -20.99 -4.14
N TYR A 223 1.46 -20.26 -5.05
CA TYR A 223 0.53 -20.86 -6.01
C TYR A 223 1.19 -21.27 -7.32
N ILE A 224 2.26 -20.58 -7.75
CA ILE A 224 2.84 -20.74 -9.09
C ILE A 224 4.22 -21.39 -9.03
N PHE A 225 5.20 -20.75 -8.39
CA PHE A 225 6.61 -21.15 -8.55
C PHE A 225 6.99 -22.37 -7.71
N LYS A 226 6.54 -22.42 -6.45
CA LYS A 226 6.82 -23.50 -5.48
C LYS A 226 8.29 -23.93 -5.42
N ASN A 227 9.21 -23.00 -5.67
CA ASN A 227 10.64 -23.25 -5.76
C ASN A 227 11.46 -22.07 -5.21
N THR A 228 12.35 -22.33 -4.27
CA THR A 228 13.08 -21.27 -3.55
C THR A 228 13.98 -20.45 -4.47
N LYS A 229 14.67 -21.07 -5.43
CA LYS A 229 15.55 -20.36 -6.37
C LYS A 229 14.73 -19.43 -7.26
N ALA A 230 13.62 -19.92 -7.81
CA ALA A 230 12.71 -19.11 -8.61
C ALA A 230 12.13 -17.94 -7.79
N THR A 231 11.71 -18.18 -6.54
CA THR A 231 11.22 -17.15 -5.64
C THR A 231 12.25 -16.04 -5.42
N ILE A 232 13.51 -16.39 -5.16
CA ILE A 232 14.58 -15.41 -4.95
C ILE A 232 14.79 -14.58 -6.23
N VAL A 233 14.95 -15.24 -7.39
CA VAL A 233 15.16 -14.56 -8.68
C VAL A 233 14.01 -13.59 -8.98
N ILE A 234 12.77 -14.04 -8.82
CA ILE A 234 11.59 -13.22 -9.12
C ILE A 234 11.43 -12.07 -8.12
N SER A 235 11.78 -12.28 -6.85
CA SER A 235 11.79 -11.19 -5.86
C SER A 235 12.84 -10.13 -6.22
N ILE A 236 14.02 -10.54 -6.68
CA ILE A 236 15.05 -9.61 -7.17
C ILE A 236 14.55 -8.85 -8.39
N LEU A 237 13.96 -9.53 -9.37
CA LEU A 237 13.37 -8.88 -10.56
C LEU A 237 12.26 -7.91 -10.19
N TYR A 238 11.42 -8.25 -9.21
CA TYR A 238 10.36 -7.39 -8.69
C TYR A 238 10.95 -6.13 -8.01
N GLY A 239 11.98 -6.30 -7.18
CA GLY A 239 12.71 -5.19 -6.58
C GLY A 239 13.34 -4.28 -7.65
N LEU A 240 13.99 -4.86 -8.66
CA LEU A 240 14.56 -4.13 -9.79
C LEU A 240 13.49 -3.38 -10.58
N LEU A 241 12.30 -3.95 -10.78
CA LEU A 241 11.17 -3.26 -11.41
C LEU A 241 10.76 -2.01 -10.62
N ALA A 242 10.63 -2.13 -9.30
CA ALA A 242 10.31 -0.99 -8.45
C ALA A 242 11.44 0.06 -8.45
N THR A 243 12.71 -0.36 -8.41
CA THR A 243 13.86 0.56 -8.45
C THR A 243 13.98 1.26 -9.80
N THR A 244 13.78 0.55 -10.91
CA THR A 244 13.87 1.14 -12.25
C THR A 244 12.75 2.15 -12.51
N THR A 245 11.53 1.88 -12.03
CA THR A 245 10.42 2.85 -12.11
C THR A 245 10.67 4.08 -11.20
N LEU A 246 11.33 3.92 -10.05
CA LEU A 246 11.79 5.04 -9.22
C LEU A 246 12.82 5.91 -9.96
N ILE A 247 13.86 5.30 -10.54
CA ILE A 247 14.88 6.01 -11.31
C ILE A 247 14.26 6.73 -12.51
N GLN A 248 13.30 6.09 -13.19
CA GLN A 248 12.54 6.69 -14.29
C GLN A 248 11.75 7.92 -13.83
N ALA A 249 11.03 7.81 -12.71
CA ALA A 249 10.27 8.91 -12.14
C ALA A 249 11.20 10.07 -11.72
N LEU A 250 12.34 9.78 -11.08
CA LEU A 250 13.33 10.80 -10.70
C LEU A 250 13.95 11.53 -11.89
N LYS A 251 14.03 10.87 -13.06
CA LYS A 251 14.44 11.50 -14.33
C LYS A 251 13.31 12.32 -14.98
N GLY A 252 12.17 12.48 -14.32
CA GLY A 252 11.01 13.23 -14.81
C GLY A 252 10.29 12.55 -15.97
N LYS A 253 10.47 11.24 -16.17
CA LYS A 253 9.86 10.50 -17.28
C LYS A 253 8.59 9.76 -16.83
N PRO A 254 7.45 9.88 -17.53
CA PRO A 254 6.25 9.12 -17.21
C PRO A 254 6.46 7.63 -17.51
N ILE A 255 5.74 6.75 -16.80
CA ILE A 255 5.72 5.31 -17.08
C ILE A 255 4.89 4.98 -18.32
N PHE A 256 3.77 5.69 -18.52
CA PHE A 256 2.93 5.58 -19.71
C PHE A 256 2.94 6.92 -20.43
N THR A 257 3.52 6.96 -21.64
CA THR A 257 3.49 8.17 -22.47
C THR A 257 2.12 8.30 -23.13
N GLN A 258 1.47 9.45 -22.97
CA GLN A 258 0.34 9.79 -23.82
C GLN A 258 0.88 10.12 -25.21
N LYS A 259 0.58 9.29 -26.22
CA LYS A 259 0.81 9.69 -27.61
C LYS A 259 -0.05 10.92 -27.87
N ILE A 260 0.59 12.06 -28.15
CA ILE A 260 -0.08 13.20 -28.72
C ILE A 260 -0.58 12.73 -30.09
N VAL A 261 -1.88 12.45 -30.20
CA VAL A 261 -2.54 12.41 -31.50
C VAL A 261 -2.48 13.86 -31.97
N LYS A 262 -1.53 14.16 -32.87
CA LYS A 262 -1.61 15.39 -33.64
C LYS A 262 -2.83 15.23 -34.55
N GLU A 263 -3.89 15.97 -34.27
CA GLU A 263 -4.91 16.28 -35.28
C GLU A 263 -4.28 17.08 -36.43
#